data_AF-A0A1I8ES97-F1
#
_entry.id   AF-A0A1I8ES97-F1
#
_cell.length_a   1.000
_cell.length_b   1.000
_cell.length_c   1.000
_cell.angle_alpha   90.00
_cell.angle_beta   90.00
_cell.angle_gamma   90.00
#
_symmetry.space_group_name_H-M   'P 1'
#
loop_
_entity.id
_entity.type
_entity.pdbx_description
1 polymer ?
#
loop_
_entity_poly.entity_id
_entity_poly.type
_entity_poly.pdbx_seq_one_letter_code
_entity_poly.pdbx_strand_id
1 'polypeptide(L)'
;MSSKSTQTQFDKNMEFGNDTTELIRYITKGDGAGLAYQWLSTLVDGFGHRMVGSDSLEEAIDFLVKSLEEDDFDDVHTEEVPNLPNWVREDDNVEIIEPRHQRLNVLALGGCEPANITGEVVVIRDLDNSKFVNVSGKIVVTAQQFKGYPQTVKYRQSVKLFESLGAIGVLIKSVTSFSINSPHTGSGAEGARIPAASLTVEQADMIDRMFQNGEKIVIRMNMKSHSENHTTTSRNLIFQITGAFRPVNWLSHLSFSGDQQHVNLFKMKRLDEIVHLLNRNGILLGLVNNPSQGDVRFWAKDGIPSVNYIPDKAIDYYFYFHHTGGDYITIFKDGDLEYTASIFAVLGHIIANMDNWGPA
;
A
#
# COMPACT_ATOMS: atom_id res chain seq x y z
N MET A 1 -19.86 -8.61 53.97
CA MET A 1 -20.24 -7.25 53.52
C MET A 1 -18.96 -6.43 53.53
N SER A 2 -18.42 -5.79 52.50
CA SER A 2 -18.90 -5.39 51.18
C SER A 2 -17.67 -5.28 50.28
N SER A 3 -17.65 -5.95 49.12
CA SER A 3 -16.61 -5.82 48.08
C SER A 3 -17.26 -5.52 46.73
N LYS A 4 -18.16 -4.53 46.71
CA LYS A 4 -18.83 -4.03 45.49
C LYS A 4 -18.88 -2.51 45.54
N SER A 5 -17.79 -1.83 45.17
CA SER A 5 -17.89 -0.38 44.89
C SER A 5 -16.88 0.18 43.90
N THR A 6 -15.90 -0.59 43.40
CA THR A 6 -14.89 -0.04 42.47
C THR A 6 -15.11 -0.38 41.00
N GLN A 7 -16.03 -1.29 40.67
CA GLN A 7 -16.28 -1.70 39.27
C GLN A 7 -17.45 -0.98 38.62
N THR A 8 -18.25 -0.22 39.38
CA THR A 8 -19.50 0.42 38.91
C THR A 8 -19.37 1.90 38.56
N GLN A 9 -18.17 2.48 38.65
CA GLN A 9 -17.96 3.92 38.39
C GLN A 9 -17.26 4.23 37.06
N PHE A 10 -16.75 3.21 36.36
CA PHE A 10 -16.18 3.34 35.01
C PHE A 10 -17.20 3.17 33.87
N ASP A 11 -18.44 2.75 34.17
CA ASP A 11 -19.46 2.44 33.16
C ASP A 11 -20.49 3.55 32.90
N LYS A 12 -20.35 4.75 33.50
CA LYS A 12 -21.41 5.79 33.42
C LYS A 12 -21.14 6.99 32.50
N ASN A 13 -19.97 7.12 31.89
CA ASN A 13 -19.63 8.26 31.02
C ASN A 13 -18.94 7.83 29.70
N MET A 14 -19.51 6.92 28.92
CA MET A 14 -19.16 6.79 27.50
C MET A 14 -20.38 7.14 26.65
N GLU A 15 -20.35 8.34 26.09
CA GLU A 15 -21.45 9.03 25.40
C GLU A 15 -21.70 8.52 23.96
N PHE A 16 -20.97 7.50 23.49
CA PHE A 16 -20.91 7.10 22.07
C PHE A 16 -21.52 5.71 21.75
N GLY A 17 -22.41 5.18 22.59
CA GLY A 17 -22.78 3.75 22.58
C GLY A 17 -23.79 3.29 21.53
N ASN A 18 -24.93 3.98 21.36
CA ASN A 18 -26.04 3.45 20.55
C ASN A 18 -25.85 3.75 19.06
N ASP A 19 -25.60 5.01 18.70
CA ASP A 19 -25.49 5.46 17.31
C ASP A 19 -24.33 4.75 16.58
N THR A 20 -23.19 4.59 17.25
CA THR A 20 -22.06 3.82 16.72
C THR A 20 -22.39 2.33 16.52
N THR A 21 -23.16 1.74 17.42
CA THR A 21 -23.61 0.34 17.31
C THR A 21 -24.61 0.17 16.18
N GLU A 22 -25.50 1.15 15.98
CA GLU A 22 -26.42 1.20 14.85
C GLU A 22 -25.68 1.37 13.52
N LEU A 23 -24.66 2.23 13.46
CA LEU A 23 -23.81 2.41 12.30
C LEU A 23 -23.06 1.12 11.93
N ILE A 24 -22.45 0.43 12.89
CA ILE A 24 -21.83 -0.88 12.66
C ILE A 24 -22.88 -1.88 12.14
N ARG A 25 -24.08 -1.92 12.72
CA ARG A 25 -25.14 -2.82 12.27
C ARG A 25 -25.60 -2.50 10.86
N TYR A 26 -25.75 -1.22 10.52
CA TYR A 26 -26.12 -0.75 9.19
C TYR A 26 -25.11 -1.24 8.14
N ILE A 27 -23.81 -1.06 8.40
CA ILE A 27 -22.73 -1.45 7.48
C ILE A 27 -22.57 -2.97 7.38
N THR A 28 -22.72 -3.70 8.49
CA THR A 28 -22.41 -5.15 8.51
C THR A 28 -23.62 -6.05 8.21
N LYS A 29 -24.84 -5.59 8.49
CA LYS A 29 -26.06 -6.42 8.46
C LYS A 29 -27.30 -5.69 7.94
N GLY A 30 -27.26 -4.37 7.79
CA GLY A 30 -28.36 -3.56 7.32
C GLY A 30 -28.21 -3.22 5.85
N ASP A 31 -28.84 -2.13 5.43
CA ASP A 31 -28.88 -1.71 4.02
C ASP A 31 -27.51 -1.27 3.48
N GLY A 32 -26.54 -1.00 4.37
CA GLY A 32 -25.16 -0.69 3.99
C GLY A 32 -24.29 -1.92 3.68
N ALA A 33 -24.77 -3.13 3.97
CA ALA A 33 -24.01 -4.36 3.73
C ALA A 33 -23.76 -4.58 2.23
N GLY A 34 -22.51 -4.87 1.86
CA GLY A 34 -22.10 -5.08 0.46
C GLY A 34 -21.75 -3.82 -0.32
N LEU A 35 -22.07 -2.60 0.17
CA LEU A 35 -21.75 -1.36 -0.54
C LEU A 35 -20.24 -1.18 -0.76
N ALA A 36 -19.43 -1.47 0.26
CA ALA A 36 -17.97 -1.36 0.15
C ALA A 36 -17.39 -2.29 -0.92
N TYR A 37 -17.92 -3.52 -1.03
CA TYR A 37 -17.55 -4.46 -2.09
C TYR A 37 -17.99 -3.96 -3.47
N GLN A 38 -19.23 -3.46 -3.58
CA GLN A 38 -19.77 -2.96 -4.84
C GLN A 38 -18.96 -1.76 -5.37
N TRP A 39 -18.63 -0.80 -4.51
CA TRP A 39 -17.80 0.35 -4.88
C TRP A 39 -16.40 -0.07 -5.29
N LEU A 40 -15.75 -0.93 -4.50
CA LEU A 40 -14.40 -1.39 -4.81
C LEU A 40 -14.36 -2.25 -6.09
N SER A 41 -15.33 -3.14 -6.32
CA SER A 41 -15.39 -3.95 -7.55
C SER A 41 -15.62 -3.09 -8.77
N THR A 42 -16.54 -2.12 -8.69
CA THR A 42 -16.79 -1.20 -9.80
C THR A 42 -15.52 -0.43 -10.18
N LEU A 43 -14.76 0.05 -9.19
CA LEU A 43 -13.50 0.74 -9.42
C LEU A 43 -12.40 -0.20 -9.96
N VAL A 44 -12.27 -1.40 -9.40
CA VAL A 44 -11.21 -2.35 -9.78
C VAL A 44 -11.48 -2.93 -11.17
N ASP A 45 -12.68 -3.45 -11.41
CA ASP A 45 -13.03 -4.15 -12.63
C ASP A 45 -13.33 -3.17 -13.79
N GLY A 46 -13.80 -1.96 -13.48
CA GLY A 46 -14.10 -0.94 -14.48
C GLY A 46 -12.86 -0.28 -15.09
N PHE A 47 -11.80 -0.08 -14.28
CA PHE A 47 -10.64 0.73 -14.69
C PHE A 47 -9.33 -0.08 -14.75
N GLY A 48 -9.22 -1.22 -14.07
CA GLY A 48 -7.99 -2.00 -14.03
C GLY A 48 -6.84 -1.30 -13.29
N HIS A 49 -5.61 -1.38 -13.80
CA HIS A 49 -4.46 -0.76 -13.14
C HIS A 49 -4.39 0.76 -13.39
N ARG A 50 -4.20 1.53 -12.31
CA ARG A 50 -4.26 3.00 -12.33
C ARG A 50 -2.90 3.63 -12.04
N MET A 51 -1.93 3.37 -12.92
CA MET A 51 -0.57 3.94 -12.78
C MET A 51 -0.61 5.46 -12.99
N VAL A 52 0.22 6.21 -12.26
CA VAL A 52 0.38 7.65 -12.50
C VAL A 52 0.76 7.90 -13.97
N GLY A 53 0.03 8.81 -14.63
CA GLY A 53 0.20 9.13 -16.05
C GLY A 53 -0.64 8.28 -17.02
N SER A 54 -1.44 7.33 -16.51
CA SER A 54 -2.35 6.54 -17.36
C SER A 54 -3.75 7.13 -17.44
N ASP A 55 -4.40 6.96 -18.61
CA ASP A 55 -5.80 7.36 -18.82
C ASP A 55 -6.73 6.68 -17.80
N SER A 56 -6.49 5.41 -17.48
CA SER A 56 -7.25 4.65 -16.48
C SER A 56 -7.28 5.32 -15.10
N LEU A 57 -6.17 5.93 -14.66
CA LEU A 57 -6.15 6.66 -13.39
C LEU A 57 -7.06 7.89 -13.44
N GLU A 58 -6.97 8.68 -14.52
CA GLU A 58 -7.74 9.91 -14.65
C GLU A 58 -9.24 9.63 -14.86
N GLU A 59 -9.58 8.63 -15.66
CA GLU A 59 -10.96 8.17 -15.83
C GLU A 59 -11.56 7.64 -14.52
N ALA A 60 -10.75 6.95 -13.70
CA ALA A 60 -11.18 6.48 -12.38
C ALA A 60 -11.43 7.64 -11.41
N ILE A 61 -10.61 8.70 -11.46
CA ILE A 61 -10.82 9.93 -10.68
C ILE A 61 -12.13 10.59 -11.11
N ASP A 62 -12.37 10.74 -12.41
CA ASP A 62 -13.60 11.34 -12.94
C ASP A 62 -14.84 10.54 -12.53
N PHE A 63 -14.75 9.21 -12.57
CA PHE A 63 -15.82 8.33 -12.09
C PHE A 63 -16.10 8.51 -10.59
N LEU A 64 -15.06 8.61 -9.76
CA LEU A 64 -15.23 8.81 -8.33
C LEU A 64 -15.80 10.20 -8.00
N VAL A 65 -15.34 11.26 -8.68
CA VAL A 65 -15.94 12.61 -8.57
C VAL A 65 -17.43 12.54 -8.82
N LYS A 66 -17.81 12.00 -9.98
CA LYS A 66 -19.22 11.88 -10.37
C LYS A 66 -20.03 11.05 -9.37
N SER A 67 -19.47 9.93 -8.91
CA SER A 67 -20.16 9.05 -7.95
C SER A 67 -20.41 9.77 -6.62
N LEU A 68 -19.44 10.53 -6.13
CA LEU A 68 -19.58 11.31 -4.89
C LEU A 68 -20.59 12.46 -5.06
N GLU A 69 -20.61 13.12 -6.21
CA GLU A 69 -21.62 14.15 -6.52
C GLU A 69 -23.03 13.56 -6.60
N GLU A 70 -23.20 12.38 -7.21
CA GLU A 70 -24.49 11.68 -7.30
C GLU A 70 -24.98 11.17 -5.93
N ASP A 71 -24.05 10.87 -5.01
CA ASP A 71 -24.31 10.51 -3.62
C ASP A 71 -24.50 11.74 -2.69
N ASP A 72 -24.59 12.95 -3.26
CA ASP A 72 -24.81 14.23 -2.56
C ASP A 72 -23.72 14.57 -1.51
N PHE A 73 -22.47 14.16 -1.73
CA PHE A 73 -21.34 14.60 -0.89
C PHE A 73 -21.02 16.09 -1.11
N ASP A 74 -20.54 16.76 -0.06
CA ASP A 74 -20.20 18.18 -0.11
C ASP A 74 -18.81 18.41 -0.68
N ASP A 75 -18.62 19.57 -1.32
CA ASP A 75 -17.31 20.09 -1.76
C ASP A 75 -16.45 19.03 -2.47
N VAL A 76 -17.06 18.28 -3.40
CA VAL A 76 -16.34 17.33 -4.26
C VAL A 76 -15.54 18.12 -5.29
N HIS A 77 -14.22 18.03 -5.21
CA HIS A 77 -13.34 18.72 -6.14
C HIS A 77 -12.02 17.97 -6.33
N THR A 78 -11.28 18.37 -7.36
CA THR A 78 -9.95 17.83 -7.62
C THR A 78 -8.88 18.91 -7.49
N GLU A 79 -7.74 18.55 -6.94
CA GLU A 79 -6.55 19.40 -6.87
C GLU A 79 -5.45 18.84 -7.78
N GLU A 80 -4.91 19.68 -8.67
CA GLU A 80 -3.83 19.25 -9.57
C GLU A 80 -2.52 18.98 -8.83
N VAL A 81 -1.87 17.89 -9.21
CA VAL A 81 -0.53 17.50 -8.77
C VAL A 81 0.38 17.48 -10.01
N PRO A 82 1.07 18.60 -10.31
CA PRO A 82 1.89 18.72 -11.51
C PRO A 82 3.28 18.10 -11.35
N ASN A 83 3.98 17.93 -12.46
CA ASN A 83 5.39 17.52 -12.53
C ASN A 83 5.67 16.11 -11.98
N LEU A 84 4.71 15.19 -12.13
CA LEU A 84 4.88 13.80 -11.73
C LEU A 84 5.70 13.03 -12.76
N PRO A 85 6.47 12.00 -12.34
CA PRO A 85 7.12 11.08 -13.25
C PRO A 85 6.09 10.42 -14.17
N ASN A 86 6.43 10.28 -15.45
CA ASN A 86 5.61 9.57 -16.42
C ASN A 86 6.41 8.35 -16.90
N TRP A 87 6.04 7.17 -16.42
CA TRP A 87 6.71 5.92 -16.76
C TRP A 87 5.67 4.93 -17.25
N VAL A 88 5.90 4.37 -18.43
CA VAL A 88 4.96 3.50 -19.13
C VAL A 88 5.48 2.08 -19.07
N ARG A 89 4.62 1.16 -18.63
CA ARG A 89 4.87 -0.27 -18.68
C ARG A 89 4.41 -0.81 -20.03
N GLU A 90 5.30 -1.53 -20.69
CA GLU A 90 5.09 -2.10 -22.02
C GLU A 90 5.15 -3.63 -21.98
N ASP A 91 4.93 -4.25 -23.14
CA ASP A 91 5.08 -5.69 -23.35
C ASP A 91 6.56 -6.11 -23.37
N ASP A 92 7.11 -6.28 -22.17
CA ASP A 92 8.46 -6.79 -21.92
C ASP A 92 8.55 -8.31 -22.09
N ASN A 93 9.67 -8.79 -22.65
CA ASN A 93 9.91 -10.23 -22.84
C ASN A 93 11.32 -10.63 -22.40
N VAL A 94 11.41 -11.68 -21.59
CA VAL A 94 12.67 -12.22 -21.11
C VAL A 94 12.70 -13.73 -21.31
N GLU A 95 13.80 -14.24 -21.85
CA GLU A 95 13.94 -15.65 -22.23
C GLU A 95 15.31 -16.18 -21.83
N ILE A 96 15.35 -17.39 -21.28
CA ILE A 96 16.57 -18.21 -21.25
C ILE A 96 16.80 -18.72 -22.67
N ILE A 97 18.00 -18.54 -23.19
CA ILE A 97 18.45 -19.00 -24.51
C ILE A 97 19.36 -20.23 -24.37
N GLU A 98 20.23 -20.25 -23.36
CA GLU A 98 21.06 -21.40 -22.99
C GLU A 98 20.84 -21.76 -21.51
N PRO A 99 20.87 -23.05 -21.13
CA PRO A 99 21.12 -24.23 -21.97
C PRO A 99 19.90 -24.71 -22.75
N ARG A 100 18.72 -24.16 -22.48
CA ARG A 100 17.47 -24.47 -23.18
C ARG A 100 16.60 -23.23 -23.31
N HIS A 101 15.81 -23.19 -24.38
CA HIS A 101 14.87 -22.10 -24.58
C HIS A 101 13.74 -22.16 -23.54
N GLN A 102 13.52 -21.07 -22.80
CA GLN A 102 12.37 -20.93 -21.91
C GLN A 102 12.02 -19.46 -21.74
N ARG A 103 10.74 -19.11 -21.98
CA ARG A 103 10.20 -17.81 -21.62
C ARG A 103 10.05 -17.70 -20.10
N LEU A 104 10.49 -16.57 -19.54
CA LEU A 104 10.35 -16.25 -18.13
C LEU A 104 9.13 -15.36 -17.91
N ASN A 105 8.47 -15.58 -16.77
CA ASN A 105 7.37 -14.75 -16.29
C ASN A 105 7.99 -13.58 -15.53
N VAL A 106 7.98 -12.42 -16.16
CA VAL A 106 8.62 -11.22 -15.67
C VAL A 106 7.65 -10.05 -15.63
N LEU A 107 7.98 -9.05 -14.81
CA LEU A 107 7.29 -7.78 -14.78
C LEU A 107 8.30 -6.66 -14.55
N ALA A 108 8.36 -5.67 -15.44
CA ALA A 108 9.30 -4.55 -15.33
C ALA A 108 9.20 -3.86 -13.97
N LEU A 109 10.36 -3.47 -13.43
CA LEU A 109 10.44 -2.63 -12.24
C LEU A 109 10.14 -1.17 -12.60
N GLY A 110 9.48 -0.46 -11.69
CA GLY A 110 9.21 0.97 -11.88
C GLY A 110 10.49 1.76 -12.10
N GLY A 111 10.52 2.57 -13.16
CA GLY A 111 11.65 3.40 -13.53
C GLY A 111 12.76 2.69 -14.32
N CYS A 112 12.56 1.45 -14.79
CA CYS A 112 13.55 0.80 -15.65
C CYS A 112 13.57 1.40 -17.05
N GLU A 113 14.72 1.27 -17.72
CA GLU A 113 14.93 1.74 -19.09
C GLU A 113 14.82 0.59 -20.12
N PRO A 114 14.40 0.89 -21.36
CA PRO A 114 14.22 -0.11 -22.40
C PRO A 114 15.58 -0.57 -22.94
N ALA A 115 15.69 -1.85 -23.25
CA ALA A 115 16.89 -2.41 -23.86
C ALA A 115 16.61 -3.78 -24.46
N ASN A 116 17.39 -4.13 -25.49
CA ASN A 116 17.46 -5.48 -26.03
C ASN A 116 18.88 -6.01 -25.83
N ILE A 117 19.10 -6.74 -24.75
CA ILE A 117 20.41 -7.26 -24.35
C ILE A 117 20.37 -8.78 -24.21
N THR A 118 21.50 -9.42 -24.47
CA THR A 118 21.72 -10.85 -24.21
C THR A 118 23.01 -11.00 -23.43
N GLY A 119 22.99 -11.75 -22.34
CA GLY A 119 24.13 -11.87 -21.45
C GLY A 119 24.14 -13.17 -20.67
N GLU A 120 25.34 -13.57 -20.25
CA GLU A 120 25.50 -14.67 -19.31
C GLU A 120 24.98 -14.24 -17.93
N VAL A 121 24.36 -15.17 -17.21
CA VAL A 121 23.79 -14.92 -15.90
C VAL A 121 24.83 -15.06 -14.80
N VAL A 122 24.69 -14.23 -13.77
CA VAL A 122 25.30 -14.43 -12.47
C VAL A 122 24.25 -14.33 -11.37
N VAL A 123 24.32 -15.22 -10.38
CA VAL A 123 23.33 -15.28 -9.30
C VAL A 123 23.84 -14.60 -8.03
N ILE A 124 23.03 -13.67 -7.49
CA ILE A 124 23.30 -12.98 -6.23
C ILE A 124 22.29 -13.42 -5.15
N ARG A 125 22.77 -14.08 -4.11
CA ARG A 125 21.95 -14.55 -2.98
C ARG A 125 21.97 -13.62 -1.77
N ASP A 126 23.04 -12.81 -1.68
CA ASP A 126 23.25 -11.82 -0.61
C ASP A 126 23.83 -10.54 -1.22
N LEU A 127 23.24 -9.38 -0.89
CA LEU A 127 23.70 -8.07 -1.37
C LEU A 127 25.10 -7.74 -0.85
N ASP A 128 25.43 -8.13 0.38
CA ASP A 128 26.73 -7.80 0.99
C ASP A 128 27.89 -8.47 0.22
N ASN A 129 27.60 -9.62 -0.40
CA ASN A 129 28.57 -10.37 -1.18
C ASN A 129 28.66 -9.95 -2.64
N SER A 130 27.77 -9.06 -3.11
CA SER A 130 27.68 -8.67 -4.53
C SER A 130 29.00 -8.12 -5.10
N LYS A 131 29.78 -7.42 -4.28
CA LYS A 131 31.08 -6.84 -4.67
C LYS A 131 32.17 -7.87 -4.93
N PHE A 132 32.01 -9.09 -4.41
CA PHE A 132 32.98 -10.18 -4.57
C PHE A 132 32.64 -11.10 -5.75
N VAL A 133 31.52 -10.84 -6.42
CA VAL A 133 31.07 -11.60 -7.58
C VAL A 133 31.40 -10.82 -8.84
N ASN A 134 31.94 -11.49 -9.87
CA ASN A 134 32.19 -10.85 -11.15
C ASN A 134 30.87 -10.63 -11.91
N VAL A 135 30.28 -9.44 -11.75
CA VAL A 135 29.01 -9.06 -12.39
C VAL A 135 29.18 -8.25 -13.68
N SER A 136 30.40 -7.80 -13.98
CA SER A 136 30.66 -6.94 -15.13
C SER A 136 30.32 -7.65 -16.45
N GLY A 137 29.49 -7.02 -17.28
CA GLY A 137 29.02 -7.57 -18.55
C GLY A 137 27.98 -8.69 -18.42
N LYS A 138 27.49 -8.98 -17.22
CA LYS A 138 26.54 -10.07 -16.95
C LYS A 138 25.13 -9.56 -16.62
N ILE A 139 24.15 -10.45 -16.78
CA ILE A 139 22.80 -10.26 -16.26
C ILE A 139 22.77 -10.79 -14.83
N VAL A 140 22.43 -9.93 -13.87
CA VAL A 140 22.29 -10.32 -12.47
C VAL A 140 20.90 -10.93 -12.26
N VAL A 141 20.84 -12.13 -11.69
CA VAL A 141 19.59 -12.72 -11.17
C VAL A 141 19.72 -12.81 -9.66
N THR A 142 18.81 -12.21 -8.91
CA THR A 142 18.82 -12.37 -7.45
C THR A 142 18.10 -13.66 -7.05
N ALA A 143 18.61 -14.34 -6.01
CA ALA A 143 18.03 -15.56 -5.46
C ALA A 143 18.03 -15.52 -3.92
N GLN A 144 17.60 -14.37 -3.38
CA GLN A 144 17.54 -14.14 -1.95
C GLN A 144 16.44 -14.97 -1.26
N GLN A 145 16.65 -15.26 0.01
CA GLN A 145 15.58 -15.78 0.88
C GLN A 145 14.68 -14.63 1.35
N PHE A 146 13.37 -14.88 1.41
CA PHE A 146 12.43 -13.93 2.00
C PHE A 146 12.58 -13.94 3.53
N LYS A 147 12.90 -12.78 4.10
CA LYS A 147 13.09 -12.59 5.56
C LYS A 147 12.14 -11.53 6.13
N GLY A 148 10.95 -11.42 5.53
CA GLY A 148 10.03 -10.31 5.74
C GLY A 148 10.22 -9.20 4.71
N TYR A 149 9.16 -8.44 4.44
CA TYR A 149 9.16 -7.44 3.38
C TYR A 149 10.21 -6.33 3.58
N PRO A 150 10.34 -5.68 4.76
CA PRO A 150 11.34 -4.63 4.97
C PRO A 150 12.79 -5.10 4.75
N GLN A 151 13.09 -6.35 5.11
CA GLN A 151 14.42 -6.94 4.97
C GLN A 151 14.72 -7.34 3.52
N THR A 152 13.69 -7.68 2.75
CA THR A 152 13.84 -8.28 1.41
C THR A 152 13.65 -7.25 0.28
N VAL A 153 12.88 -6.17 0.51
CA VAL A 153 12.64 -5.12 -0.51
C VAL A 153 13.92 -4.42 -0.99
N LYS A 154 14.98 -4.47 -0.18
CA LYS A 154 16.33 -3.95 -0.49
C LYS A 154 16.88 -4.46 -1.82
N TYR A 155 16.56 -5.71 -2.18
CA TYR A 155 17.01 -6.31 -3.45
C TYR A 155 16.33 -5.62 -4.63
N ARG A 156 15.03 -5.30 -4.55
CA ARG A 156 14.34 -4.54 -5.59
C ARG A 156 14.95 -3.15 -5.80
N GLN A 157 15.45 -2.55 -4.73
CA GLN A 157 16.09 -1.22 -4.73
C GLN A 157 17.59 -1.26 -5.09
N SER A 158 18.14 -2.43 -5.42
CA SER A 158 19.59 -2.62 -5.66
C SER A 158 20.00 -2.56 -7.14
N VAL A 159 19.10 -2.18 -8.05
CA VAL A 159 19.38 -2.12 -9.49
C VAL A 159 20.59 -1.22 -9.79
N LYS A 160 20.62 0.00 -9.24
CA LYS A 160 21.75 0.93 -9.42
C LYS A 160 23.06 0.43 -8.81
N LEU A 161 22.99 -0.35 -7.73
CA LEU A 161 24.18 -1.00 -7.17
C LEU A 161 24.76 -1.98 -8.20
N PHE A 162 23.96 -2.88 -8.77
CA PHE A 162 24.43 -3.82 -9.77
C PHE A 162 24.93 -3.12 -11.05
N GLU A 163 24.24 -2.08 -11.51
CA GLU A 163 24.69 -1.23 -12.61
C GLU A 163 26.09 -0.66 -12.35
N SER A 164 26.31 -0.09 -11.16
CA SER A 164 27.62 0.47 -10.78
C SER A 164 28.75 -0.56 -10.74
N LEU A 165 28.41 -1.84 -10.59
CA LEU A 165 29.36 -2.94 -10.63
C LEU A 165 29.57 -3.50 -12.05
N GLY A 166 28.86 -2.95 -13.04
CA GLY A 166 29.00 -3.27 -14.47
C GLY A 166 27.97 -4.28 -15.01
N ALA A 167 26.91 -4.58 -14.26
CA ALA A 167 25.83 -5.42 -14.78
C ALA A 167 25.16 -4.75 -15.99
N ILE A 168 24.73 -5.56 -16.96
CA ILE A 168 24.06 -5.08 -18.18
C ILE A 168 22.52 -5.28 -18.14
N GLY A 169 22.03 -5.95 -17.10
CA GLY A 169 20.60 -6.18 -16.86
C GLY A 169 20.38 -6.85 -15.50
N VAL A 170 19.21 -6.66 -14.92
CA VAL A 170 18.89 -7.16 -13.58
C VAL A 170 17.52 -7.84 -13.56
N LEU A 171 17.48 -9.03 -12.97
CA LEU A 171 16.28 -9.80 -12.70
C LEU A 171 16.18 -10.05 -11.19
N ILE A 172 15.18 -9.43 -10.56
CA ILE A 172 14.97 -9.51 -9.12
C ILE A 172 13.98 -10.63 -8.79
N LYS A 173 14.38 -11.60 -7.97
CA LYS A 173 13.43 -12.56 -7.38
C LYS A 173 12.35 -11.80 -6.63
N SER A 174 11.09 -12.10 -6.93
CA SER A 174 9.93 -11.47 -6.32
C SER A 174 10.02 -11.42 -4.78
N VAL A 175 9.67 -10.26 -4.23
CA VAL A 175 9.79 -9.95 -2.79
C VAL A 175 8.54 -10.46 -2.07
N THR A 176 8.42 -11.78 -1.96
CA THR A 176 7.26 -12.46 -1.34
C THR A 176 7.69 -13.76 -0.65
N SER A 177 6.91 -14.21 0.32
CA SER A 177 7.01 -15.55 0.93
C SER A 177 6.27 -16.63 0.13
N PHE A 178 5.34 -16.26 -0.74
CA PHE A 178 4.52 -17.18 -1.51
C PHE A 178 4.32 -16.68 -2.95
N SER A 179 4.43 -17.59 -3.92
CA SER A 179 4.16 -17.30 -5.32
C SER A 179 3.47 -18.51 -5.95
N ILE A 180 2.67 -18.23 -6.97
CA ILE A 180 2.11 -19.23 -7.89
C ILE A 180 2.46 -18.80 -9.31
N ASN A 181 3.76 -18.68 -9.57
CA ASN A 181 4.29 -18.28 -10.88
C ASN A 181 3.85 -16.86 -11.33
N SER A 182 3.67 -15.94 -10.38
CA SER A 182 3.32 -14.54 -10.61
C SER A 182 4.42 -13.60 -10.07
N PRO A 183 5.03 -12.74 -10.92
CA PRO A 183 6.08 -11.82 -10.49
C PRO A 183 5.54 -10.58 -9.74
N HIS A 184 6.32 -10.06 -8.79
CA HIS A 184 5.99 -8.87 -8.00
C HIS A 184 6.81 -7.66 -8.46
N THR A 185 6.16 -6.64 -9.03
CA THR A 185 6.82 -5.38 -9.44
C THR A 185 7.02 -4.41 -8.26
N GLY A 186 7.22 -3.13 -8.56
CA GLY A 186 7.37 -1.99 -7.66
C GLY A 186 8.52 -1.10 -8.09
N SER A 187 8.61 0.07 -7.47
CA SER A 187 9.75 0.98 -7.56
C SER A 187 11.06 0.30 -7.16
N GLY A 188 12.16 0.73 -7.78
CA GLY A 188 13.50 0.25 -7.48
C GLY A 188 14.54 0.42 -8.61
N ALA A 189 14.12 0.77 -9.82
CA ALA A 189 15.01 0.98 -10.96
C ALA A 189 15.21 2.46 -11.32
N GLU A 190 14.60 3.39 -10.58
CA GLU A 190 14.63 4.82 -10.89
C GLU A 190 16.06 5.35 -11.03
N GLY A 191 16.36 5.90 -12.21
CA GLY A 191 17.67 6.46 -12.55
C GLY A 191 18.78 5.45 -12.83
N ALA A 192 18.46 4.15 -12.93
CA ALA A 192 19.32 3.17 -13.57
C ALA A 192 19.15 3.24 -15.11
N ARG A 193 20.20 2.92 -15.87
CA ARG A 193 20.21 2.93 -17.35
C ARG A 193 20.22 1.53 -17.96
N ILE A 194 20.01 0.51 -17.14
CA ILE A 194 19.98 -0.89 -17.54
C ILE A 194 18.57 -1.45 -17.37
N PRO A 195 18.18 -2.44 -18.20
CA PRO A 195 16.88 -3.09 -18.05
C PRO A 195 16.77 -3.80 -16.72
N ALA A 196 15.61 -3.70 -16.07
CA ALA A 196 15.35 -4.34 -14.80
C ALA A 196 13.91 -4.86 -14.70
N ALA A 197 13.74 -6.11 -14.30
CA ALA A 197 12.44 -6.72 -14.08
C ALA A 197 12.46 -7.62 -12.85
N SER A 198 11.30 -7.87 -12.27
CA SER A 198 11.13 -8.99 -11.34
C SER A 198 10.81 -10.27 -12.10
N LEU A 199 11.25 -11.41 -11.57
CA LEU A 199 10.78 -12.75 -11.98
C LEU A 199 10.16 -13.51 -10.80
N THR A 200 9.45 -14.59 -11.13
CA THR A 200 8.76 -15.44 -10.13
C THR A 200 9.75 -16.12 -9.18
N VAL A 201 9.27 -16.51 -7.99
CA VAL A 201 10.10 -17.21 -6.99
C VAL A 201 10.64 -18.52 -7.58
N GLU A 202 9.78 -19.26 -8.26
CA GLU A 202 10.04 -20.57 -8.83
C GLU A 202 11.09 -20.52 -9.94
N GLN A 203 11.03 -19.51 -10.80
CA GLN A 203 11.98 -19.34 -11.90
C GLN A 203 13.33 -18.81 -11.41
N ALA A 204 13.34 -17.90 -10.43
CA ALA A 204 14.59 -17.49 -9.78
C ALA A 204 15.29 -18.68 -9.10
N ASP A 205 14.54 -19.51 -8.37
CA ASP A 205 15.10 -20.69 -7.69
C ASP A 205 15.52 -21.79 -8.68
N MET A 206 14.83 -21.90 -9.82
CA MET A 206 15.27 -22.76 -10.92
C MET A 206 16.61 -22.30 -11.49
N ILE A 207 16.75 -21.01 -11.81
CA ILE A 207 17.99 -20.42 -12.31
C ILE A 207 19.12 -20.60 -11.28
N ASP A 208 18.82 -20.39 -10.00
CA ASP A 208 19.77 -20.60 -8.91
C ASP A 208 20.29 -22.04 -8.87
N ARG A 209 19.41 -23.04 -8.95
CA ARG A 209 19.82 -24.46 -9.00
C ARG A 209 20.69 -24.77 -10.21
N MET A 210 20.32 -24.28 -11.40
CA MET A 210 21.13 -24.47 -12.62
C MET A 210 22.52 -23.84 -12.46
N PHE A 211 22.59 -22.63 -11.89
CA PHE A 211 23.86 -21.94 -11.64
C PHE A 211 24.73 -22.69 -10.60
N GLN A 212 24.12 -23.23 -9.54
CA GLN A 212 24.82 -24.05 -8.55
C GLN A 212 25.39 -25.36 -9.15
N ASN A 213 24.73 -25.91 -10.17
CA ASN A 213 25.21 -27.06 -10.92
C ASN A 213 26.35 -26.73 -11.88
N GLY A 214 26.78 -25.46 -11.98
CA GLY A 214 27.81 -25.02 -12.92
C GLY A 214 27.31 -24.92 -14.36
N GLU A 215 26.00 -24.90 -14.59
CA GLU A 215 25.44 -24.72 -15.93
C GLU A 215 25.66 -23.27 -16.39
N LYS A 216 26.08 -23.11 -17.66
CA LYS A 216 26.10 -21.81 -18.30
C LYS A 216 24.66 -21.42 -18.67
N ILE A 217 24.22 -20.29 -18.14
CA ILE A 217 22.88 -19.76 -18.39
C ILE A 217 23.04 -18.44 -19.16
N VAL A 218 22.35 -18.32 -20.29
CA VAL A 218 22.33 -17.08 -21.09
C VAL A 218 20.89 -16.62 -21.20
N ILE A 219 20.64 -15.37 -20.83
CA ILE A 219 19.32 -14.74 -20.89
C ILE A 219 19.32 -13.63 -21.92
N ARG A 220 18.22 -13.52 -22.66
CA ARG A 220 17.86 -12.35 -23.47
C ARG A 220 16.79 -11.56 -22.74
N MET A 221 17.02 -10.27 -22.55
CA MET A 221 16.02 -9.31 -22.06
C MET A 221 15.67 -8.35 -23.19
N ASN A 222 14.42 -8.41 -23.65
CA ASN A 222 13.83 -7.44 -24.56
C ASN A 222 12.81 -6.62 -23.78
N MET A 223 13.29 -5.55 -23.16
CA MET A 223 12.50 -4.61 -22.37
C MET A 223 12.12 -3.40 -23.21
N LYS A 224 10.86 -3.01 -23.16
CA LYS A 224 10.27 -1.85 -23.82
C LYS A 224 9.77 -0.81 -22.82
N SER A 225 9.51 -1.20 -21.57
CA SER A 225 9.08 -0.27 -20.52
C SER A 225 10.08 0.86 -20.35
N HIS A 226 9.60 2.10 -20.23
CA HIS A 226 10.43 3.29 -20.33
C HIS A 226 9.84 4.50 -19.62
N SER A 227 10.69 5.48 -19.32
CA SER A 227 10.26 6.80 -18.88
C SER A 227 9.95 7.66 -20.10
N GLU A 228 8.83 8.39 -20.05
CA GLU A 228 8.51 9.40 -21.06
C GLU A 228 9.39 10.64 -20.90
N ASN A 229 9.62 11.35 -22.00
CA ASN A 229 10.48 12.55 -22.03
C ASN A 229 9.82 13.79 -21.39
N HIS A 230 8.58 13.67 -20.93
CA HIS A 230 7.84 14.73 -20.27
C HIS A 230 7.25 14.22 -18.94
N THR A 231 7.08 15.14 -18.00
CA THR A 231 6.30 14.88 -16.79
C THR A 231 4.81 14.80 -17.13
N THR A 232 4.03 14.27 -16.19
CA THR A 232 2.57 14.28 -16.25
C THR A 232 1.99 15.10 -15.09
N THR A 233 0.71 15.46 -15.22
CA THR A 233 -0.11 15.98 -14.12
C THR A 233 -1.15 14.91 -13.79
N SER A 234 -1.45 14.76 -12.50
CA SER A 234 -2.58 13.96 -12.03
C SER A 234 -3.34 14.78 -10.99
N ARG A 235 -4.33 14.19 -10.30
CA ARG A 235 -5.22 14.89 -9.40
C ARG A 235 -5.38 14.16 -8.07
N ASN A 236 -5.39 14.91 -6.99
CA ASN A 236 -6.01 14.46 -5.75
C ASN A 236 -7.52 14.69 -5.87
N LEU A 237 -8.33 13.75 -5.38
CA LEU A 237 -9.77 13.92 -5.19
C LEU A 237 -10.03 14.24 -3.71
N ILE A 238 -10.68 15.38 -3.46
CA ILE A 238 -11.07 15.84 -2.13
C ILE A 238 -12.59 15.93 -2.11
N PHE A 239 -13.20 15.44 -1.04
CA PHE A 239 -14.61 15.65 -0.74
C PHE A 239 -14.76 15.88 0.76
N GLN A 240 -15.85 16.54 1.13
CA GLN A 240 -16.17 16.84 2.51
C GLN A 240 -17.49 16.16 2.89
N ILE A 241 -17.57 15.80 4.17
CA ILE A 241 -18.84 15.54 4.83
C ILE A 241 -19.02 16.75 5.75
N THR A 242 -19.80 17.74 5.33
CA THR A 242 -20.02 18.92 6.15
C THR A 242 -20.75 18.49 7.40
N GLY A 243 -20.14 18.73 8.56
CA GLY A 243 -20.81 18.46 9.83
C GLY A 243 -22.11 19.24 9.93
N ALA A 244 -23.21 18.58 10.29
CA ALA A 244 -24.54 19.20 10.38
C ALA A 244 -24.75 20.13 11.62
N PHE A 245 -23.71 20.31 12.46
CA PHE A 245 -23.63 21.02 13.77
C PHE A 245 -24.45 20.45 14.95
N ARG A 246 -24.01 20.78 16.19
CA ARG A 246 -24.92 21.27 17.26
C ARG A 246 -24.28 22.20 18.33
N PRO A 247 -24.46 23.54 18.26
CA PRO A 247 -24.41 24.43 19.43
C PRO A 247 -25.83 24.64 20.01
N VAL A 248 -25.97 24.61 21.34
CA VAL A 248 -27.29 24.73 22.01
C VAL A 248 -27.56 26.09 22.67
N ASN A 249 -26.59 27.01 22.72
CA ASN A 249 -26.81 28.42 23.07
C ASN A 249 -25.60 29.32 22.75
N TRP A 250 -25.74 30.60 23.09
CA TRP A 250 -24.91 31.74 22.69
C TRP A 250 -23.58 31.92 23.47
N LEU A 251 -23.04 30.85 24.06
CA LEU A 251 -21.78 30.89 24.83
C LEU A 251 -20.54 30.39 24.07
N SER A 252 -20.67 29.97 22.81
CA SER A 252 -19.53 29.44 22.05
C SER A 252 -18.65 30.57 21.48
N HIS A 253 -17.37 30.60 21.86
CA HIS A 253 -16.31 31.43 21.27
C HIS A 253 -14.96 30.71 21.35
N LEU A 254 -14.09 30.94 20.37
CA LEU A 254 -12.72 30.41 20.34
C LEU A 254 -11.79 31.28 21.20
N SER A 255 -10.98 30.62 22.03
CA SER A 255 -9.77 31.23 22.60
C SER A 255 -8.65 30.20 22.67
N PHE A 256 -7.48 30.62 22.21
CA PHE A 256 -6.23 29.84 22.16
C PHE A 256 -5.28 30.29 23.28
N SER A 257 -4.54 29.34 23.88
CA SER A 257 -3.16 29.50 24.39
C SER A 257 -2.60 28.17 24.90
N GLY A 258 -1.30 27.90 24.67
CA GLY A 258 -0.66 26.59 24.90
C GLY A 258 0.35 26.49 26.05
N ASP A 259 0.90 25.27 26.24
CA ASP A 259 2.26 24.93 26.74
C ASP A 259 2.59 23.44 26.43
N GLN A 260 3.86 23.17 26.12
CA GLN A 260 4.54 21.94 25.68
C GLN A 260 4.48 20.71 26.63
N GLN A 261 3.60 20.68 27.63
CA GLN A 261 3.47 19.54 28.55
C GLN A 261 2.20 18.69 28.39
N HIS A 262 1.25 19.07 27.53
CA HIS A 262 -0.10 18.46 27.54
C HIS A 262 -0.40 17.40 26.46
N VAL A 263 0.59 16.92 25.69
CA VAL A 263 0.30 16.10 24.49
C VAL A 263 0.06 14.59 24.77
N ASN A 264 0.44 13.98 25.89
CA ASN A 264 0.67 12.52 25.87
C ASN A 264 -0.25 11.58 26.68
N LEU A 265 -1.34 12.01 27.35
CA LEU A 265 -2.24 11.05 28.03
C LEU A 265 -3.71 11.06 27.57
N PHE A 266 -4.28 12.21 27.22
CA PHE A 266 -5.71 12.31 26.96
C PHE A 266 -6.11 11.76 25.57
N LYS A 267 -5.31 12.04 24.53
CA LYS A 267 -5.55 11.55 23.16
C LYS A 267 -5.39 10.02 23.05
N MET A 268 -4.43 9.42 23.77
CA MET A 268 -4.28 7.95 23.81
C MET A 268 -5.42 7.25 24.56
N LYS A 269 -5.95 7.85 25.64
CA LYS A 269 -7.08 7.27 26.39
C LYS A 269 -8.39 7.26 25.59
N ARG A 270 -8.59 8.24 24.70
CA ARG A 270 -9.77 8.28 23.81
C ARG A 270 -9.68 7.27 22.67
N LEU A 271 -8.50 7.09 22.08
CA LEU A 271 -8.25 5.99 21.12
C LEU A 271 -8.48 4.62 21.78
N ASP A 272 -8.09 4.46 23.05
CA ASP A 272 -8.39 3.27 23.84
C ASP A 272 -9.91 3.05 24.02
N GLU A 273 -10.70 4.10 24.29
CA GLU A 273 -12.18 4.01 24.37
C GLU A 273 -12.82 3.58 23.03
N ILE A 274 -12.33 4.10 21.89
CA ILE A 274 -12.78 3.68 20.54
C ILE A 274 -12.44 2.20 20.30
N VAL A 275 -11.20 1.80 20.60
CA VAL A 275 -10.76 0.40 20.48
C VAL A 275 -11.60 -0.52 21.36
N HIS A 276 -11.94 -0.12 22.59
CA HIS A 276 -12.81 -0.89 23.48
C HIS A 276 -14.24 -1.02 22.93
N LEU A 277 -14.80 0.04 22.33
CA LEU A 277 -16.13 0.02 21.73
C LEU A 277 -16.18 -0.91 20.50
N LEU A 278 -15.17 -0.85 19.65
CA LEU A 278 -15.01 -1.73 18.49
C LEU A 278 -14.86 -3.19 18.95
N ASN A 279 -14.01 -3.46 19.94
CA ASN A 279 -13.81 -4.79 20.51
C ASN A 279 -15.10 -5.39 21.09
N ARG A 280 -15.93 -4.60 21.80
CA ARG A 280 -17.23 -5.04 22.35
C ARG A 280 -18.23 -5.42 21.25
N ASN A 281 -18.10 -4.83 20.07
CA ASN A 281 -18.92 -5.14 18.90
C ASN A 281 -18.28 -6.20 17.97
N GLY A 282 -17.25 -6.91 18.46
CA GLY A 282 -16.60 -8.00 17.73
C GLY A 282 -15.55 -7.56 16.71
N ILE A 283 -15.17 -6.28 16.70
CA ILE A 283 -14.13 -5.73 15.84
C ILE A 283 -12.84 -5.63 16.67
N LEU A 284 -11.99 -6.65 16.59
CA LEU A 284 -10.78 -6.74 17.41
C LEU A 284 -9.67 -5.81 16.91
N LEU A 285 -9.25 -4.84 17.74
CA LEU A 285 -8.23 -3.83 17.44
C LEU A 285 -7.27 -3.61 18.62
N GLY A 286 -6.04 -3.22 18.30
CA GLY A 286 -5.03 -2.77 19.26
C GLY A 286 -4.40 -1.46 18.80
N LEU A 287 -3.86 -0.67 19.74
CA LEU A 287 -3.23 0.63 19.44
C LEU A 287 -1.70 0.50 19.47
N VAL A 288 -1.03 0.96 18.42
CA VAL A 288 0.44 0.99 18.33
C VAL A 288 0.89 2.36 17.85
N ASN A 289 1.94 2.92 18.49
CA ASN A 289 2.57 4.14 18.00
C ASN A 289 3.55 3.78 16.87
N ASN A 290 3.22 4.18 15.63
CA ASN A 290 4.05 3.92 14.46
C ASN A 290 4.27 5.22 13.66
N PRO A 291 5.51 5.75 13.58
CA PRO A 291 5.82 6.96 12.81
C PRO A 291 5.88 6.71 11.29
N SER A 292 5.85 5.46 10.84
CA SER A 292 5.81 5.09 9.42
C SER A 292 4.34 4.99 8.96
N GLN A 293 3.85 6.09 8.39
CA GLN A 293 2.52 6.15 7.78
C GLN A 293 2.63 6.31 6.26
N GLY A 294 1.54 6.05 5.56
CA GLY A 294 1.39 6.29 4.12
C GLY A 294 1.33 7.78 3.80
N ASP A 295 0.30 8.21 3.09
CA ASP A 295 0.19 9.58 2.59
C ASP A 295 0.06 10.62 3.72
N VAL A 296 -0.51 10.21 4.86
CA VAL A 296 -0.74 11.10 6.01
C VAL A 296 0.48 11.38 6.88
N ARG A 297 1.63 10.78 6.56
CA ARG A 297 2.87 10.88 7.36
C ARG A 297 3.39 12.30 7.52
N PHE A 298 3.09 13.20 6.59
CA PHE A 298 3.57 14.59 6.63
C PHE A 298 2.84 15.36 7.73
N TRP A 299 1.51 15.26 7.79
CA TRP A 299 0.71 15.80 8.89
C TRP A 299 1.07 15.15 10.23
N ALA A 300 1.33 13.84 10.25
CA ALA A 300 1.79 13.14 11.46
C ALA A 300 3.10 13.72 12.02
N LYS A 301 4.06 14.00 11.14
CA LYS A 301 5.34 14.65 11.51
C LYS A 301 5.13 16.06 12.05
N ASP A 302 4.13 16.77 11.54
CA ASP A 302 3.77 18.11 11.98
C ASP A 302 2.87 18.13 13.22
N GLY A 303 2.67 16.97 13.87
CA GLY A 303 1.96 16.85 15.13
C GLY A 303 0.44 16.68 15.01
N ILE A 304 -0.09 16.50 13.80
CA ILE A 304 -1.51 16.20 13.57
C ILE A 304 -1.75 14.72 13.87
N PRO A 305 -2.66 14.38 14.82
CA PRO A 305 -3.02 13.00 15.08
C PRO A 305 -3.58 12.34 13.82
N SER A 306 -3.01 11.19 13.49
CA SER A 306 -3.31 10.43 12.28
C SER A 306 -3.44 8.96 12.65
N VAL A 307 -4.42 8.29 12.04
CA VAL A 307 -4.72 6.89 12.29
C VAL A 307 -4.49 6.12 11.01
N ASN A 308 -3.77 5.00 11.11
CA ASN A 308 -3.62 4.04 10.03
C ASN A 308 -4.13 2.68 10.53
N TYR A 309 -4.98 2.03 9.75
CA TYR A 309 -5.43 0.68 10.04
C TYR A 309 -4.52 -0.33 9.35
N ILE A 310 -3.92 -1.22 10.14
CA ILE A 310 -3.09 -2.33 9.64
C ILE A 310 -3.80 -3.62 10.03
N PRO A 311 -4.38 -4.37 9.08
CA PRO A 311 -5.02 -5.65 9.39
C PRO A 311 -3.98 -6.69 9.83
N ASP A 312 -4.42 -7.71 10.57
CA ASP A 312 -3.57 -8.82 11.03
C ASP A 312 -2.86 -9.56 9.87
N LYS A 313 -3.56 -9.70 8.75
CA LYS A 313 -3.07 -10.26 7.48
C LYS A 313 -2.08 -9.36 6.72
N ALA A 314 -1.81 -8.13 7.18
CA ALA A 314 -0.91 -7.20 6.50
C ALA A 314 0.57 -7.63 6.52
N ILE A 315 0.94 -8.52 7.45
CA ILE A 315 2.34 -8.92 7.65
C ILE A 315 2.73 -10.07 6.72
N ASP A 316 1.78 -10.90 6.30
CA ASP A 316 2.02 -12.10 5.50
C ASP A 316 1.14 -12.16 4.22
N TYR A 317 -0.16 -12.38 4.36
CA TYR A 317 -1.09 -12.66 3.28
C TYR A 317 -1.16 -11.52 2.26
N TYR A 318 -1.07 -10.27 2.72
CA TYR A 318 -0.95 -9.10 1.85
C TYR A 318 0.18 -9.25 0.82
N PHE A 319 1.35 -9.74 1.24
CA PHE A 319 2.50 -9.88 0.37
C PHE A 319 2.40 -11.04 -0.62
N TYR A 320 1.37 -11.88 -0.54
CA TYR A 320 1.12 -12.91 -1.55
C TYR A 320 0.65 -12.30 -2.88
N PHE A 321 -0.04 -11.16 -2.83
CA PHE A 321 -0.66 -10.53 -4.01
C PHE A 321 -0.09 -9.15 -4.32
N HIS A 322 0.45 -8.45 -3.31
CA HIS A 322 1.00 -7.11 -3.43
C HIS A 322 1.94 -6.94 -4.64
N HIS A 323 1.58 -6.02 -5.54
CA HIS A 323 2.30 -5.71 -6.78
C HIS A 323 2.35 -6.86 -7.81
N THR A 324 1.32 -7.70 -7.86
CA THR A 324 1.22 -8.78 -8.84
C THR A 324 -0.02 -8.64 -9.73
N GLY A 325 -0.08 -9.42 -10.81
CA GLY A 325 -1.32 -9.62 -11.56
C GLY A 325 -2.36 -10.49 -10.85
N GLY A 326 -2.15 -10.88 -9.59
CA GLY A 326 -3.14 -11.58 -8.76
C GLY A 326 -3.86 -10.66 -7.76
N ASP A 327 -3.54 -9.36 -7.75
CA ASP A 327 -4.13 -8.37 -6.86
C ASP A 327 -5.50 -7.91 -7.36
N TYR A 328 -6.50 -8.77 -7.16
CA TYR A 328 -7.89 -8.57 -7.56
C TYR A 328 -8.82 -8.60 -6.35
N ILE A 329 -10.04 -8.09 -6.49
CA ILE A 329 -11.03 -8.05 -5.39
C ILE A 329 -11.34 -9.43 -4.80
N THR A 330 -11.10 -10.51 -5.54
CA THR A 330 -11.30 -11.90 -5.08
C THR A 330 -10.39 -12.31 -3.91
N ILE A 331 -9.38 -11.51 -3.55
CA ILE A 331 -8.53 -11.79 -2.38
C ILE A 331 -9.24 -11.54 -1.05
N PHE A 332 -10.30 -10.70 -1.06
CA PHE A 332 -11.13 -10.42 0.11
C PHE A 332 -12.11 -11.57 0.36
N LYS A 333 -12.39 -11.85 1.63
CA LYS A 333 -13.43 -12.79 2.06
C LYS A 333 -14.69 -12.03 2.47
N ASP A 334 -15.83 -12.71 2.48
CA ASP A 334 -17.10 -12.17 2.94
C ASP A 334 -16.94 -11.50 4.31
N GLY A 335 -17.33 -10.23 4.39
CA GLY A 335 -17.22 -9.41 5.60
C GLY A 335 -15.94 -8.59 5.73
N ASP A 336 -14.83 -8.93 5.05
CA ASP A 336 -13.53 -8.24 5.22
C ASP A 336 -13.67 -6.72 4.93
N LEU A 337 -14.45 -6.36 3.90
CA LEU A 337 -14.67 -4.97 3.49
C LEU A 337 -15.67 -4.25 4.41
N GLU A 338 -16.73 -4.92 4.85
CA GLU A 338 -17.70 -4.37 5.81
C GLU A 338 -17.04 -4.08 7.17
N TYR A 339 -16.12 -4.95 7.61
CA TYR A 339 -15.32 -4.73 8.82
C TYR A 339 -14.45 -3.48 8.69
N THR A 340 -13.74 -3.34 7.57
CA THR A 340 -12.86 -2.19 7.32
C THR A 340 -13.67 -0.89 7.20
N ALA A 341 -14.78 -0.90 6.46
CA ALA A 341 -15.69 0.23 6.34
C ALA A 341 -16.26 0.63 7.71
N SER A 342 -16.63 -0.34 8.55
CA SER A 342 -17.10 -0.07 9.92
C SER A 342 -16.04 0.62 10.78
N ILE A 343 -14.78 0.20 10.70
CA ILE A 343 -13.68 0.83 11.45
C ILE A 343 -13.58 2.32 11.09
N PHE A 344 -13.51 2.64 9.79
CA PHE A 344 -13.35 4.03 9.35
C PHE A 344 -14.61 4.87 9.57
N ALA A 345 -15.81 4.31 9.37
CA ALA A 345 -17.07 5.00 9.63
C ALA A 345 -17.22 5.34 11.12
N VAL A 346 -16.90 4.41 12.01
CA VAL A 346 -16.92 4.65 13.47
C VAL A 346 -15.85 5.66 13.88
N LEU A 347 -14.62 5.53 13.37
CA LEU A 347 -13.56 6.49 13.63
C LEU A 347 -13.96 7.90 13.19
N GLY A 348 -14.45 8.04 11.95
CA GLY A 348 -14.94 9.31 11.40
C GLY A 348 -16.09 9.88 12.23
N HIS A 349 -17.09 9.08 12.55
CA HIS A 349 -18.24 9.51 13.35
C HIS A 349 -17.83 10.00 14.74
N ILE A 350 -17.00 9.24 15.46
CA ILE A 350 -16.59 9.63 16.81
C ILE A 350 -15.69 10.87 16.73
N ILE A 351 -14.67 10.88 15.87
CA ILE A 351 -13.72 12.01 15.73
C ILE A 351 -14.46 13.30 15.36
N ALA A 352 -15.41 13.24 14.42
CA ALA A 352 -16.19 14.41 14.01
C ALA A 352 -17.09 14.97 15.12
N ASN A 353 -17.42 14.16 16.13
CA ASN A 353 -18.23 14.55 17.29
C ASN A 353 -17.37 14.74 18.57
N MET A 354 -16.04 14.68 18.48
CA MET A 354 -15.15 14.97 19.60
C MET A 354 -14.80 16.46 19.66
N ASP A 355 -14.95 17.06 20.84
CA ASP A 355 -14.29 18.33 21.14
C ASP A 355 -12.76 18.10 21.19
N ASN A 356 -12.00 18.94 20.46
CA ASN A 356 -10.52 19.04 20.49
C ASN A 356 -9.70 17.89 19.85
N TRP A 357 -10.18 17.27 18.76
CA TRP A 357 -9.37 16.28 18.01
C TRP A 357 -8.14 16.91 17.30
N GLY A 358 -8.33 18.08 16.69
CA GLY A 358 -7.33 18.79 15.89
C GLY A 358 -6.04 19.17 16.63
N PRO A 359 -5.05 19.74 15.91
CA PRO A 359 -3.93 20.41 16.55
C PRO A 359 -4.48 21.51 17.48
N ALA A 360 -3.90 21.60 18.67
CA ALA A 360 -4.30 22.59 19.68
C ALA A 360 -3.91 24.02 19.26
#